data_AF-A0A9D1JXV6-F1
#
_entry.id   AF-A0A9D1JXV6-F1
#
_cell.length_a   1.000
_cell.length_b   1.000
_cell.length_c   1.000
_cell.angle_alpha   90.00
_cell.angle_beta   90.00
_cell.angle_gamma   90.00
#
_symmetry.space_group_name_H-M   'P 1'
#
loop_
_entity.id
_entity.type
_entity.pdbx_description
1 polymer ?
#
loop_
_entity_poly.entity_id
_entity_poly.type
_entity_poly.pdbx_seq_one_letter_code
_entity_poly.pdbx_strand_id
1 'polypeptide(L)'
;MENQVETIKYTPEKAKQNALAKLDLIRKWQEFRRKAFNKLQADYDFVKLHNSSDSYLFSVLGKISRGSLHRWKASLDGTEDYTRLIPNYRYVSVNEYRTCLTDEEIKIFMGLLLHPNRIC
;
A
#
# COMPACT_ATOMS: atom_id res chain seq x y z
N MET A 1 -1.71 35.52 13.08
CA MET A 1 -1.03 34.21 13.22
C MET A 1 -2.13 33.17 13.25
N GLU A 2 -2.44 32.56 12.12
CA GLU A 2 -3.44 31.50 12.05
C GLU A 2 -2.89 30.28 12.78
N ASN A 3 -3.58 29.88 13.86
CA ASN A 3 -3.32 28.62 14.53
C ASN A 3 -3.70 27.50 13.55
N GLN A 4 -2.71 26.91 12.91
CA GLN A 4 -2.89 25.63 12.25
C GLN A 4 -3.14 24.59 13.34
N VAL A 5 -4.42 24.32 13.59
CA VAL A 5 -4.82 23.16 14.38
C VAL A 5 -4.38 21.95 13.55
N GLU A 6 -3.24 21.36 13.93
CA GLU A 6 -2.82 20.06 13.41
C GLU A 6 -3.95 19.07 13.71
N THR A 7 -4.77 18.83 12.70
CA THR A 7 -5.78 17.78 12.77
C THR A 7 -5.01 16.47 12.89
N ILE A 8 -5.01 15.90 14.09
CA ILE A 8 -4.41 14.60 14.37
C ILE A 8 -5.13 13.60 13.46
N LYS A 9 -4.53 13.33 12.29
CA LYS A 9 -5.09 12.42 11.30
C LYS A 9 -4.91 11.02 11.86
N TYR A 10 -5.97 10.51 12.47
CA TYR A 10 -6.01 9.17 13.01
C TYR A 10 -5.50 8.18 11.95
N THR A 11 -4.42 7.48 12.26
CA THR A 11 -3.81 6.48 11.38
C THR A 11 -3.84 5.16 12.13
N PRO A 12 -4.54 4.13 11.61
CA PRO A 12 -4.55 2.82 12.25
C PRO A 12 -3.14 2.24 12.35
N GLU A 13 -2.84 1.56 13.46
CA GLU A 13 -1.52 0.96 13.68
C GLU A 13 -1.12 -0.01 12.56
N LYS A 14 -2.09 -0.76 12.03
CA LYS A 14 -1.87 -1.65 10.87
C LYS A 14 -1.44 -0.89 9.61
N ALA A 15 -1.98 0.30 9.37
CA ALA A 15 -1.60 1.12 8.23
C ALA A 15 -0.18 1.69 8.40
N LYS A 16 0.15 2.10 9.63
CA LYS A 16 1.51 2.53 10.01
C LYS A 16 2.52 1.39 9.85
N GLN A 17 2.24 0.20 10.37
CA GLN A 17 3.08 -0.98 10.22
C GLN A 17 3.31 -1.35 8.75
N ASN A 18 2.25 -1.32 7.93
CA ASN A 18 2.37 -1.59 6.50
C ASN A 18 3.24 -0.54 5.78
N ALA A 19 3.09 0.75 6.12
CA ALA A 19 3.89 1.83 5.56
C ALA A 19 5.38 1.71 5.94
N LEU A 20 5.68 1.40 7.20
CA LEU A 20 7.05 1.14 7.67
C LEU A 20 7.67 -0.07 6.98
N ALA A 21 6.93 -1.18 6.88
CA ALA A 21 7.41 -2.37 6.16
C ALA A 21 7.70 -2.08 4.68
N LYS A 22 6.87 -1.26 4.01
CA LYS A 22 7.16 -0.81 2.63
C LYS A 22 8.43 0.02 2.56
N LEU A 23 8.64 0.95 3.49
CA LEU A 23 9.85 1.78 3.51
C LEU A 23 11.11 0.92 3.66
N ASP A 24 11.11 -0.01 4.62
CA ASP A 24 12.22 -0.94 4.83
C ASP A 24 12.49 -1.82 3.62
N LEU A 25 11.44 -2.33 2.98
CA LEU A 25 11.56 -3.13 1.77
C LEU A 25 12.17 -2.31 0.62
N ILE A 26 11.78 -1.03 0.46
CA ILE A 26 12.35 -0.15 -0.56
C ILE A 26 13.83 0.13 -0.30
N ARG A 27 14.22 0.38 0.96
CA ARG A 27 15.63 0.55 1.33
C ARG A 27 16.45 -0.69 0.96
N LYS A 28 16.00 -1.88 1.36
CA LYS A 28 16.65 -3.16 1.02
C LYS A 28 16.75 -3.37 -0.49
N TRP A 29 15.69 -3.05 -1.24
CA TRP A 29 15.70 -3.13 -2.69
C TRP A 29 16.71 -2.17 -3.32
N GLN A 30 16.80 -0.92 -2.85
CA GLN A 30 17.78 0.05 -3.34
C GLN A 30 19.22 -0.39 -3.07
N GLU A 31 19.49 -0.95 -1.89
CA GLU A 31 20.80 -1.51 -1.55
C GLU A 31 21.16 -2.71 -2.44
N PHE A 32 20.20 -3.61 -2.67
CA PHE A 32 20.36 -4.75 -3.57
C PHE A 32 20.68 -4.29 -4.99
N ARG A 33 19.93 -3.30 -5.48
CA ARG A 33 20.09 -2.70 -6.81
C ARG A 33 21.42 -1.95 -6.99
N ARG A 34 21.96 -1.36 -5.92
CA ARG A 34 23.26 -0.66 -5.94
C ARG A 34 24.43 -1.62 -6.18
N LYS A 35 24.33 -2.87 -5.71
CA LYS A 35 25.38 -3.89 -5.85
C LYS A 35 25.33 -4.61 -7.20
N ALA A 36 24.23 -4.47 -7.95
CA ALA A 36 24.02 -5.22 -9.18
C ALA A 36 24.54 -4.48 -10.42
N PHE A 37 25.14 -5.24 -11.33
CA PHE A 37 25.54 -4.73 -12.64
C PHE A 37 24.32 -4.46 -13.54
N ASN A 38 23.38 -5.41 -13.60
CA ASN A 38 22.13 -5.26 -14.34
C ASN A 38 20.97 -4.93 -13.39
N LYS A 39 20.53 -3.67 -13.41
CA LYS A 39 19.43 -3.17 -12.56
C LYS A 39 18.10 -3.86 -12.85
N LEU A 40 17.82 -4.16 -14.12
CA LEU A 40 16.58 -4.82 -14.52
C LEU A 40 16.50 -6.21 -13.93
N GLN A 41 17.56 -7.00 -14.08
CA GLN A 41 17.65 -8.34 -13.52
C GLN A 41 17.59 -8.31 -12.00
N ALA A 42 18.27 -7.36 -11.37
CA ALA A 42 18.21 -7.18 -9.91
C ALA A 42 16.79 -6.94 -9.40
N ASP A 43 15.99 -6.16 -10.13
CA ASP A 43 14.59 -5.91 -9.78
C ASP A 43 13.75 -7.20 -9.85
N TYR A 44 13.99 -8.07 -10.85
CA TYR A 44 13.34 -9.38 -10.95
C TYR A 44 13.78 -10.33 -9.83
N ASP A 45 15.09 -10.45 -9.62
CA ASP A 45 15.66 -11.36 -8.62
C ASP A 45 15.21 -10.99 -7.21
N PHE A 46 15.18 -9.70 -6.90
CA PHE A 46 14.71 -9.20 -5.61
C PHE A 46 13.24 -9.54 -5.37
N VAL A 47 12.37 -9.31 -6.37
CA VAL A 47 10.95 -9.64 -6.27
C VAL A 47 10.74 -11.14 -6.11
N LYS A 48 11.49 -11.95 -6.87
CA LYS A 48 11.44 -13.42 -6.74
C LYS A 48 11.87 -13.86 -5.34
N LEU A 49 12.98 -13.30 -4.83
CA LEU A 49 13.49 -13.60 -3.49
C LEU A 49 12.47 -13.25 -2.40
N HIS A 50 11.88 -12.05 -2.44
CA HIS A 50 10.85 -11.65 -1.49
C HIS A 50 9.63 -12.57 -1.54
N ASN A 51 9.10 -12.83 -2.74
CA ASN A 51 7.88 -13.61 -2.94
C ASN A 51 8.03 -15.11 -2.62
N SER A 52 9.27 -15.62 -2.59
CA SER A 52 9.58 -16.99 -2.20
C SER A 52 10.08 -17.10 -0.74
N SER A 53 10.26 -15.98 -0.04
CA SER A 53 10.70 -15.96 1.35
C SER A 53 9.54 -16.07 2.32
N ASP A 54 9.79 -16.64 3.50
CA ASP A 54 8.88 -16.59 4.65
C ASP A 54 9.33 -15.52 5.67
N SER A 55 9.70 -14.34 5.16
CA SER A 55 10.22 -13.25 5.99
C SER A 55 9.10 -12.47 6.68
N TYR A 56 9.42 -11.74 7.76
CA TYR A 56 8.46 -10.81 8.39
C TYR A 56 7.90 -9.78 7.39
N LEU A 57 8.72 -9.29 6.46
CA LEU A 57 8.24 -8.37 5.42
C LEU A 57 7.22 -9.05 4.49
N PHE A 58 7.40 -10.34 4.20
CA PHE A 58 6.44 -11.12 3.43
C PHE A 58 5.14 -11.34 4.20
N SER A 59 5.19 -11.62 5.51
CA SER A 59 3.97 -11.80 6.31
C SER A 59 3.14 -10.51 6.43
N VAL A 60 3.79 -9.34 6.43
CA VAL A 60 3.10 -8.03 6.50
C VAL A 60 2.61 -7.53 5.13
N LEU A 61 3.41 -7.69 4.07
CA LEU A 61 3.13 -7.10 2.75
C LEU A 61 2.56 -8.10 1.74
N GLY A 62 2.76 -9.40 1.94
CA GLY A 62 2.43 -10.45 0.99
C GLY A 62 3.27 -10.41 -0.28
N LYS A 63 2.72 -10.99 -1.35
CA LYS A 63 3.34 -10.99 -2.68
C LYS A 63 3.37 -9.58 -3.26
N ILE A 64 4.51 -9.22 -3.83
CA ILE A 64 4.72 -7.93 -4.49
C ILE A 64 5.09 -8.12 -5.95
N SER A 65 5.01 -7.02 -6.71
CA SER A 65 5.54 -6.95 -8.07
C SER A 65 6.59 -5.86 -8.17
N ARG A 66 7.40 -5.90 -9.23
CA ARG A 66 8.32 -4.81 -9.57
C ARG A 66 7.58 -3.47 -9.68
N GLY A 67 6.39 -3.46 -10.28
CA GLY A 67 5.57 -2.25 -10.39
C GLY A 67 5.22 -1.65 -9.04
N SER A 68 4.97 -2.47 -8.01
CA SER A 68 4.72 -2.00 -6.65
C SER A 68 5.92 -1.26 -6.08
N LEU A 69 7.13 -1.82 -6.23
CA LEU A 69 8.37 -1.20 -5.76
C LEU A 69 8.59 0.19 -6.39
N HIS A 70 8.41 0.29 -7.71
CA HIS A 70 8.55 1.56 -8.41
C HIS A 70 7.50 2.60 -7.99
N ARG A 71 6.24 2.18 -7.80
CA ARG A 71 5.18 3.09 -7.31
C ARG A 71 5.49 3.61 -5.92
N TRP A 72 5.85 2.74 -4.98
CA TRP A 72 6.19 3.17 -3.61
C TRP A 72 7.43 4.07 -3.58
N LYS A 73 8.46 3.75 -4.37
CA LYS A 73 9.63 4.62 -4.51
C LYS A 73 9.25 5.99 -5.07
N ALA A 74 8.35 6.05 -6.05
CA ALA A 74 7.86 7.31 -6.60
C ALA A 74 7.05 8.10 -5.55
N SER A 75 6.21 7.44 -4.75
CA SER A 75 5.46 8.07 -3.66
C SER A 75 6.35 8.70 -2.59
N LEU A 76 7.54 8.13 -2.34
CA LEU A 76 8.51 8.70 -1.40
C LEU A 76 9.18 9.97 -1.93
N ASP A 77 9.22 10.18 -3.25
CA ASP A 77 9.78 11.36 -3.90
C ASP A 77 11.17 11.77 -3.36
N GLY A 78 12.05 10.78 -3.16
CA GLY A 78 13.40 11.00 -2.61
C GLY A 78 13.49 11.27 -1.12
N THR A 79 12.35 11.33 -0.40
CA THR A 79 12.31 11.44 1.06
C THR A 79 12.26 10.07 1.73
N GLU A 80 12.55 10.02 3.02
CA GLU A 80 12.39 8.82 3.86
C GLU A 80 11.12 8.86 4.71
N ASP A 81 10.17 9.73 4.36
CA ASP A 81 8.93 9.90 5.10
C ASP A 81 7.95 8.77 4.79
N TYR A 82 7.84 7.81 5.72
CA TYR A 82 6.92 6.67 5.59
C TYR A 82 5.46 7.10 5.51
N THR A 83 5.10 8.29 5.98
CA THR A 83 3.71 8.75 5.98
C THR A 83 3.14 8.86 4.56
N ARG A 84 4.01 9.07 3.56
CA ARG A 84 3.68 9.09 2.14
C ARG A 84 3.29 7.72 1.57
N LEU A 85 3.63 6.64 2.27
CA LEU A 85 3.26 5.26 1.93
C LEU A 85 1.97 4.79 2.61
N ILE A 86 1.41 5.62 3.50
CA ILE A 86 0.11 5.40 4.11
C ILE A 86 -0.94 5.71 3.03
N PRO A 87 -1.87 4.78 2.75
CA PRO A 87 -2.97 5.05 1.84
C PRO A 87 -3.76 6.27 2.29
N ASN A 88 -4.18 7.13 1.36
CA ASN A 88 -5.01 8.29 1.68
C ASN A 88 -6.48 7.89 1.86
N TYR A 89 -6.74 6.91 2.73
CA TYR A 89 -8.09 6.55 3.15
C TYR A 89 -8.55 7.47 4.28
N ARG A 90 -9.85 7.71 4.34
CA ARG A 90 -10.47 8.41 5.47
C ARG A 90 -10.61 7.43 6.63
N TYR A 91 -9.57 7.32 7.43
CA TYR A 91 -9.59 6.53 8.66
C TYR A 91 -10.40 7.29 9.71
N VAL A 92 -11.51 6.71 10.17
CA VAL A 92 -12.41 7.32 11.17
C VAL A 92 -12.15 6.70 12.55
N SER A 93 -12.00 5.37 12.62
CA SER A 93 -11.68 4.62 13.85
C SER A 93 -11.18 3.20 13.50
N VAL A 94 -10.73 2.41 14.51
CA VAL A 94 -10.52 0.96 14.32
C VAL A 94 -11.90 0.28 14.13
N ASN A 95 -12.05 -0.56 13.11
CA ASN A 95 -13.25 -1.38 12.83
C ASN A 95 -14.51 -0.67 12.30
N GLU A 96 -14.53 0.64 12.07
CA GLU A 96 -15.62 1.26 11.29
C GLU A 96 -15.28 1.26 9.80
N TYR A 97 -15.84 0.28 9.08
CA TYR A 97 -16.02 0.42 7.64
C TYR A 97 -17.14 1.43 7.42
N ARG A 98 -16.78 2.64 6.98
CA ARG A 98 -17.76 3.55 6.41
C ARG A 98 -18.01 3.08 4.98
N THR A 99 -18.85 2.05 4.80
CA THR A 99 -19.63 2.03 3.57
C THR A 99 -20.42 3.33 3.65
N CYS A 100 -20.15 4.27 2.74
CA CYS A 100 -20.96 5.48 2.62
C CYS A 100 -22.43 5.15 2.32
N LEU A 101 -22.68 3.88 1.99
CA LEU A 101 -23.90 3.27 1.54
C LEU A 101 -24.65 2.67 2.73
N THR A 102 -25.94 2.98 2.83
CA THR A 102 -26.88 2.26 3.68
C THR A 102 -27.05 0.82 3.21
N ASP A 103 -27.63 -0.06 4.03
CA ASP A 103 -27.88 -1.45 3.65
C ASP A 103 -28.70 -1.58 2.35
N GLU A 104 -29.60 -0.62 2.12
CA GLU A 104 -30.39 -0.52 0.89
C GLU A 104 -29.54 -0.14 -0.32
N GLU A 105 -28.65 0.85 -0.17
CA GLU A 105 -27.72 1.26 -1.22
C GLU A 105 -26.70 0.15 -1.53
N ILE A 106 -26.25 -0.59 -0.53
CA ILE A 106 -25.41 -1.79 -0.72
C ILE A 106 -26.16 -2.84 -1.53
N LYS A 107 -27.43 -3.11 -1.20
CA LYS A 107 -28.25 -4.10 -1.90
C LYS A 107 -28.49 -3.71 -3.36
N ILE A 108 -28.77 -2.42 -3.63
CA ILE A 108 -28.93 -1.89 -4.99
C ILE A 108 -27.62 -1.99 -5.76
N PHE A 109 -26.52 -1.55 -5.17
CA PHE A 109 -25.19 -1.59 -5.79
C PHE A 109 -24.77 -3.03 -6.12
N MET A 110 -24.94 -3.97 -5.18
CA MET A 110 -24.68 -5.39 -5.42
C MET A 110 -25.60 -5.96 -6.49
N GLY A 111 -26.87 -5.55 -6.52
CA GLY A 111 -27.82 -5.91 -7.57
C GLY A 111 -27.38 -5.45 -8.97
N LEU A 112 -26.77 -4.27 -9.09
CA LEU A 112 -26.21 -3.77 -10.35
C LEU A 112 -24.94 -4.51 -10.78
N LEU A 113 -24.02 -4.78 -9.85
CA LEU A 113 -22.77 -5.50 -10.13
C LEU A 113 -23.00 -6.97 -10.51
N LEU A 114 -23.95 -7.61 -9.84
CA LEU A 114 -24.31 -9.01 -10.03
C LEU A 114 -25.45 -9.18 -11.01
N HIS A 115 -25.96 -8.09 -11.59
CA HIS A 115 -26.94 -8.18 -12.64
C HIS A 115 -26.30 -9.01 -13.76
N PRO A 116 -26.92 -10.12 -14.21
CA PRO A 116 -26.45 -10.85 -15.36
C PRO A 116 -26.41 -9.85 -16.50
N ASN A 117 -25.19 -9.50 -16.90
CA ASN A 117 -24.95 -8.44 -17.85
C ASN A 117 -25.72 -8.81 -19.12
N ARG A 118 -26.68 -7.97 -19.54
CA ARG A 118 -27.07 -7.94 -20.95
C ARG A 118 -25.91 -7.29 -21.70
N ILE A 119 -24.78 -7.99 -21.78
CA ILE A 119 -23.83 -7.81 -22.87
C ILE A 119 -24.54 -8.44 -24.07
N CYS A 120 -25.30 -7.61 -24.78
CA CYS A 120 -25.69 -7.84 -26.16
C CYS A 120 -24.84 -6.89 -27.00
#